data_AF-A0A061IAZ1-F1
#
_entry.id   AF-A0A061IAZ1-F1
#
_cell.length_a   1.000
_cell.length_b   1.000
_cell.length_c   1.000
_cell.angle_alpha   90.00
_cell.angle_beta   90.00
_cell.angle_gamma   90.00
#
_symmetry.space_group_name_H-M   'P 1'
#
loop_
_entity.id
_entity.type
_entity.pdbx_description
1 polymer ?
#
loop_
_entity_poly.entity_id
_entity_poly.type
_entity_poly.pdbx_seq_one_letter_code
_entity_poly.pdbx_strand_id
1 'polypeptide(L)'
;MGRKICPCPPTALDPQPQNGQKDASESSELARLRAELAGALAEMETMKAVAEVSESTKAEAVAAVQRQCQEEVASLQAILKDSISSYETQIAALKQERQQQQQDSEEKDRELGHLKQLLARAHPLDSLEKQMEKAHEDSEKLREIVVPMEQEIAELKVKLLRAEELIQEMQRQPRQPASLHSSTELLPLSRNPSPPLEPLEEPGGDPGSAAEAFAHNCDDSASISSFSLGGAASSASLRGTRGLSPEQEETASLVSTGTLVPEGIYLPPPGYQLIPDNQWEQLQVEGRQLQKDLESVSRERDELQEGLRRSNEDCAKQWIVAASVSAGTESEEIRAREGNKGFLLGPAGDAFAFNLTAWEAELATSHKCLHNEVKRLNEENQGLRAEQLPSSTLQGPEQWENEGEALPCSIQELHLLVRHTRQQARARQQAQEHEAERLRIEIVKLREALEEETAARASLEGQLRVQREETASLCSLRIETERVQQEQRKAQLTDLLSEQRAKALRLQAELETSEQVQRDFVRLSQALQVRLERIRQAETLEQVRSILDEAPLRDIKDIKDS
;
A
#
# COMPACT_ATOMS: atom_id res chain seq x y z
N MET A 1 -11.46 138.58 -37.46
CA MET A 1 -10.89 138.73 -38.82
C MET A 1 -10.81 137.34 -39.45
N GLY A 2 -11.10 137.19 -40.74
CA GLY A 2 -11.10 135.87 -41.40
C GLY A 2 -9.84 135.59 -42.23
N ARG A 3 -9.37 134.33 -42.20
CA ARG A 3 -8.50 133.71 -43.21
C ARG A 3 -9.10 132.32 -43.47
N LYS A 4 -9.82 132.15 -44.58
CA LYS A 4 -9.33 131.69 -45.89
C LYS A 4 -8.95 130.21 -45.89
N ILE A 5 -9.85 129.42 -46.49
CA ILE A 5 -9.70 128.00 -46.82
C ILE A 5 -8.97 127.88 -48.16
N CYS A 6 -8.10 126.87 -48.31
CA CYS A 6 -7.69 126.31 -49.60
C CYS A 6 -7.82 124.77 -49.54
N PRO A 7 -8.40 124.12 -50.56
CA PRO A 7 -8.59 122.66 -50.57
C PRO A 7 -7.36 121.93 -51.16
N CYS A 8 -7.22 120.64 -50.80
CA CYS A 8 -6.32 119.69 -51.46
C CYS A 8 -7.15 118.56 -52.11
N PRO A 9 -6.67 117.93 -53.20
CA PRO A 9 -7.47 117.01 -54.01
C PRO A 9 -7.57 115.59 -53.41
N PRO A 10 -8.58 114.79 -53.81
CA PRO A 10 -8.60 113.36 -53.51
C PRO A 10 -7.51 112.65 -54.32
N THR A 11 -6.60 111.94 -53.64
CA THR A 11 -5.68 111.01 -54.33
C THR A 11 -6.46 109.75 -54.65
N ALA A 12 -6.48 109.37 -55.93
CA ALA A 12 -7.23 108.19 -56.38
C ALA A 12 -6.60 106.88 -55.87
N LEU A 13 -7.44 105.85 -55.74
CA LEU A 13 -6.99 104.47 -55.53
C LEU A 13 -6.37 103.96 -56.85
N ASP A 14 -5.12 103.50 -56.78
CA ASP A 14 -4.46 102.79 -57.88
C ASP A 14 -4.17 101.34 -57.43
N PRO A 15 -5.08 100.38 -57.69
CA PRO A 15 -4.95 99.01 -57.21
C PRO A 15 -3.96 98.22 -58.07
N GLN A 16 -2.75 97.97 -57.56
CA GLN A 16 -1.82 97.05 -58.24
C GLN A 16 -2.43 95.65 -58.39
N PRO A 17 -2.51 95.08 -59.61
CA PRO A 17 -3.13 93.77 -59.84
C PRO A 17 -2.27 92.57 -59.38
N GLN A 18 -1.09 92.80 -58.79
CA GLN A 18 -0.13 91.75 -58.45
C GLN A 18 -0.44 91.01 -57.14
N ASN A 19 -1.20 91.60 -56.21
CA ASN A 19 -1.49 90.94 -54.93
C ASN A 19 -2.44 89.73 -55.12
N GLY A 20 -3.54 89.92 -55.87
CA GLY A 20 -4.61 88.93 -56.00
C GLY A 20 -4.20 87.58 -56.62
N GLN A 21 -3.15 87.51 -57.43
CA GLN A 21 -2.61 86.22 -57.89
C GLN A 21 -1.84 85.49 -56.80
N LYS A 22 -1.14 86.22 -55.93
CA LYS A 22 -0.39 85.66 -54.80
C LYS A 22 -1.35 85.23 -53.69
N ASP A 23 -2.31 86.09 -53.33
CA ASP A 23 -3.39 85.78 -52.38
C ASP A 23 -4.18 84.52 -52.80
N ALA A 24 -4.41 84.33 -54.11
CA ALA A 24 -5.08 83.15 -54.64
C ALA A 24 -4.22 81.87 -54.58
N SER A 25 -2.90 81.95 -54.83
CA SER A 25 -1.99 80.82 -54.67
C SER A 25 -1.88 80.41 -53.20
N GLU A 26 -1.63 81.37 -52.32
CA GLU A 26 -1.53 81.15 -50.87
C GLU A 26 -2.84 80.59 -50.28
N SER A 27 -4.01 81.06 -50.76
CA SER A 27 -5.31 80.50 -50.42
C SER A 27 -5.49 79.05 -50.89
N SER A 28 -5.04 78.71 -52.10
CA SER A 28 -5.06 77.36 -52.65
C SER A 28 -4.13 76.40 -51.87
N GLU A 29 -2.94 76.86 -51.54
CA GLU A 29 -1.95 76.12 -50.74
C GLU A 29 -2.46 75.90 -49.30
N LEU A 30 -3.07 76.91 -48.68
CA LEU A 30 -3.75 76.78 -47.39
C LEU A 30 -4.94 75.81 -47.43
N ALA A 31 -5.70 75.77 -48.53
CA ALA A 31 -6.78 74.81 -48.72
C ALA A 31 -6.22 73.37 -48.84
N ARG A 32 -5.12 73.18 -49.59
CA ARG A 32 -4.44 71.88 -49.68
C ARG A 32 -3.91 71.41 -48.33
N LEU A 33 -3.19 72.28 -47.59
CA LEU A 33 -2.64 71.95 -46.27
C LEU A 33 -3.73 71.63 -45.24
N ARG A 34 -4.92 72.25 -45.34
CA ARG A 34 -6.08 71.89 -44.50
C ARG A 34 -6.65 70.52 -44.84
N ALA A 35 -6.71 70.15 -46.13
CA ALA A 35 -7.14 68.81 -46.55
C ALA A 35 -6.13 67.73 -46.14
N GLU A 36 -4.84 68.02 -46.26
CA GLU A 36 -3.72 67.16 -45.85
C GLU A 36 -3.71 66.93 -44.33
N LEU A 37 -3.90 68.00 -43.53
CA LEU A 37 -4.09 67.89 -42.08
C LEU A 37 -5.36 67.09 -41.70
N ALA A 38 -6.47 67.29 -42.40
CA ALA A 38 -7.69 66.52 -42.15
C ALA A 38 -7.52 65.02 -42.49
N GLY A 39 -6.77 64.70 -43.55
CA GLY A 39 -6.39 63.33 -43.87
C GLY A 39 -5.53 62.70 -42.78
N ALA A 40 -4.45 63.37 -42.37
CA ALA A 40 -3.56 62.90 -41.31
C ALA A 40 -4.27 62.70 -39.95
N LEU A 41 -5.27 63.54 -39.63
CA LEU A 41 -6.11 63.36 -38.43
C LEU A 41 -7.00 62.12 -38.53
N ALA A 42 -7.63 61.85 -39.69
CA ALA A 42 -8.42 60.64 -39.91
C ALA A 42 -7.55 59.37 -39.91
N GLU A 43 -6.33 59.43 -40.45
CA GLU A 43 -5.34 58.36 -40.36
C GLU A 43 -4.91 58.11 -38.90
N MET A 44 -4.69 59.16 -38.12
CA MET A 44 -4.42 59.05 -36.68
C MET A 44 -5.59 58.42 -35.91
N GLU A 45 -6.84 58.79 -36.21
CA GLU A 45 -8.04 58.21 -35.59
C GLU A 45 -8.20 56.72 -35.94
N THR A 46 -7.98 56.34 -37.20
CA THR A 46 -8.02 54.92 -37.60
C THR A 46 -6.88 54.10 -37.01
N MET A 47 -5.65 54.64 -36.95
CA MET A 47 -4.52 54.01 -36.25
C MET A 47 -4.80 53.84 -34.75
N LYS A 48 -5.44 54.83 -34.10
CA LYS A 48 -5.84 54.73 -32.69
C LYS A 48 -6.88 53.62 -32.47
N ALA A 49 -7.90 53.53 -33.33
CA ALA A 49 -8.91 52.48 -33.25
C ALA A 49 -8.29 51.07 -33.48
N VAL A 50 -7.35 50.94 -34.43
CA VAL A 50 -6.61 49.68 -34.65
C VAL A 50 -5.72 49.34 -33.45
N ALA A 51 -5.08 50.33 -32.81
CA ALA A 51 -4.29 50.12 -31.61
C ALA A 51 -5.15 49.62 -30.44
N GLU A 52 -6.30 50.25 -30.18
CA GLU A 52 -7.28 49.88 -29.14
C GLU A 52 -7.88 48.48 -29.36
N VAL A 53 -8.21 48.11 -30.61
CA VAL A 53 -8.60 46.74 -30.98
C VAL A 53 -7.44 45.75 -30.76
N SER A 54 -6.20 46.14 -31.08
CA SER A 54 -5.03 45.27 -30.82
C SER A 54 -4.78 45.08 -29.32
N GLU A 55 -5.04 46.09 -28.50
CA GLU A 55 -4.83 46.07 -27.05
C GLU A 55 -5.90 45.23 -26.35
N SER A 56 -7.17 45.43 -26.69
CA SER A 56 -8.28 44.58 -26.21
C SER A 56 -8.12 43.12 -26.63
N THR A 57 -7.69 42.84 -27.87
CA THR A 57 -7.39 41.47 -28.33
C THR A 57 -6.25 40.83 -27.52
N LYS A 58 -5.19 41.59 -27.20
CA LYS A 58 -4.08 41.10 -26.33
C LYS A 58 -4.58 40.85 -24.91
N ALA A 59 -5.38 41.75 -24.36
CA ALA A 59 -5.95 41.62 -23.02
C ALA A 59 -6.88 40.41 -22.90
N GLU A 60 -7.72 40.16 -23.91
CA GLU A 60 -8.58 38.97 -23.97
C GLU A 60 -7.75 37.68 -24.08
N ALA A 61 -6.71 37.66 -24.92
CA ALA A 61 -5.82 36.51 -25.05
C ALA A 61 -5.07 36.21 -23.73
N VAL A 62 -4.56 37.23 -23.05
CA VAL A 62 -3.94 37.08 -21.72
C VAL A 62 -4.96 36.59 -20.69
N ALA A 63 -6.18 37.15 -20.67
CA ALA A 63 -7.24 36.72 -19.78
C ALA A 63 -7.71 35.28 -20.07
N ALA A 64 -7.63 34.80 -21.31
CA ALA A 64 -7.94 33.43 -21.70
C ALA A 64 -6.86 32.46 -21.19
N VAL A 65 -5.58 32.78 -21.37
CA VAL A 65 -4.46 31.99 -20.83
C VAL A 65 -4.47 31.96 -19.29
N GLN A 66 -4.81 33.08 -18.64
CA GLN A 66 -4.98 33.14 -17.18
C GLN A 66 -6.14 32.24 -16.70
N ARG A 67 -7.28 32.23 -17.39
CA ARG A 67 -8.41 31.33 -17.09
C ARG A 67 -8.02 29.87 -17.28
N GLN A 68 -7.41 29.50 -18.40
CA GLN A 68 -6.93 28.13 -18.62
C GLN A 68 -5.94 27.69 -17.52
N CYS A 69 -5.00 28.55 -17.13
CA CYS A 69 -4.06 28.24 -16.04
C CYS A 69 -4.78 28.04 -14.68
N GLN A 70 -5.80 28.85 -14.37
CA GLN A 70 -6.62 28.68 -13.17
C GLN A 70 -7.44 27.37 -13.23
N GLU A 71 -8.00 27.03 -14.39
CA GLU A 71 -8.75 25.79 -14.62
C GLU A 71 -7.85 24.53 -14.52
N GLU A 72 -6.63 24.58 -15.08
CA GLU A 72 -5.63 23.51 -14.94
C GLU A 72 -5.18 23.34 -13.48
N VAL A 73 -4.91 24.44 -12.77
CA VAL A 73 -4.57 24.39 -11.33
C VAL A 73 -5.73 23.84 -10.50
N ALA A 74 -6.97 24.26 -10.75
CA ALA A 74 -8.15 23.73 -10.07
C ALA A 74 -8.38 22.23 -10.37
N SER A 75 -8.15 21.81 -11.62
CA SER A 75 -8.23 20.40 -12.03
C SER A 75 -7.18 19.53 -11.33
N LEU A 76 -5.92 19.98 -11.30
CA LEU A 76 -4.83 19.30 -10.58
C LEU A 76 -5.09 19.24 -9.06
N GLN A 77 -5.63 20.31 -8.47
CA GLN A 77 -6.03 20.31 -7.06
C GLN A 77 -7.19 19.34 -6.78
N ALA A 78 -8.17 19.23 -7.68
CA ALA A 78 -9.25 18.25 -7.55
C ALA A 78 -8.72 16.80 -7.62
N ILE A 79 -7.94 16.47 -8.66
CA ILE A 79 -7.34 15.14 -8.84
C ILE A 79 -6.45 14.76 -7.64
N LEU A 80 -5.64 15.70 -7.13
CA LEU A 80 -4.81 15.46 -5.95
C LEU A 80 -5.67 15.24 -4.69
N LYS A 81 -6.73 16.03 -4.50
CA LYS A 81 -7.65 15.87 -3.38
C LYS A 81 -8.37 14.53 -3.41
N ASP A 82 -8.90 14.13 -4.57
CA ASP A 82 -9.60 12.86 -4.74
C ASP A 82 -8.63 11.67 -4.53
N SER A 83 -7.38 11.81 -4.97
CA SER A 83 -6.31 10.83 -4.69
C SER A 83 -6.01 10.72 -3.18
N ILE A 84 -5.87 11.85 -2.48
CA ILE A 84 -5.65 11.87 -1.03
C ILE A 84 -6.83 11.23 -0.30
N SER A 85 -8.07 11.61 -0.62
CA SER A 85 -9.27 11.02 0.00
C SER A 85 -9.41 9.52 -0.30
N SER A 86 -9.01 9.06 -1.49
CA SER A 86 -8.92 7.63 -1.80
C SER A 86 -7.92 6.92 -0.88
N TYR A 87 -6.70 7.44 -0.71
CA TYR A 87 -5.73 6.86 0.23
C TYR A 87 -6.18 6.94 1.69
N GLU A 88 -6.83 8.03 2.12
CA GLU A 88 -7.41 8.16 3.45
C GLU A 88 -8.46 7.06 3.73
N THR A 89 -9.37 6.81 2.78
CA THR A 89 -10.36 5.71 2.92
C THR A 89 -9.72 4.33 2.90
N GLN A 90 -8.69 4.09 2.08
CA GLN A 90 -7.95 2.83 2.06
C GLN A 90 -7.20 2.59 3.39
N ILE A 91 -6.56 3.63 3.93
CA ILE A 91 -5.88 3.58 5.24
C ILE A 91 -6.90 3.39 6.37
N ALA A 92 -8.09 3.97 6.29
CA ALA A 92 -9.17 3.72 7.25
C ALA A 92 -9.66 2.27 7.21
N ALA A 93 -9.88 1.72 6.01
CA ALA A 93 -10.28 0.32 5.82
C ALA A 93 -9.23 -0.65 6.38
N LEU A 94 -7.94 -0.47 6.06
CA LEU A 94 -6.84 -1.30 6.58
C LEU A 94 -6.66 -1.19 8.10
N LYS A 95 -6.97 -0.02 8.70
CA LYS A 95 -7.01 0.14 10.16
C LYS A 95 -8.17 -0.62 10.78
N GLN A 96 -9.36 -0.55 10.17
CA GLN A 96 -10.53 -1.29 10.61
C GLN A 96 -10.33 -2.81 10.48
N GLU A 97 -9.74 -3.28 9.38
CA GLU A 97 -9.42 -4.69 9.16
C GLU A 97 -8.45 -5.22 10.23
N ARG A 98 -7.34 -4.51 10.51
CA ARG A 98 -6.45 -4.89 11.63
C ARG A 98 -7.14 -4.85 12.99
N GLN A 99 -8.08 -3.93 13.20
CA GLN A 99 -8.84 -3.87 14.45
C GLN A 99 -9.81 -5.06 14.58
N GLN A 100 -10.43 -5.51 13.48
CA GLN A 100 -11.24 -6.72 13.45
C GLN A 100 -10.37 -7.96 13.71
N GLN A 101 -9.27 -8.13 12.97
CA GLN A 101 -8.32 -9.24 13.18
C GLN A 101 -7.79 -9.30 14.63
N GLN A 102 -7.55 -8.14 15.25
CA GLN A 102 -7.19 -8.05 16.67
C GLN A 102 -8.33 -8.54 17.57
N GLN A 103 -9.57 -8.06 17.36
CA GLN A 103 -10.74 -8.48 18.13
C GLN A 103 -11.02 -9.98 17.99
N ASP A 104 -10.96 -10.51 16.76
CA ASP A 104 -11.11 -11.93 16.46
C ASP A 104 -10.03 -12.76 17.17
N SER A 105 -8.77 -12.30 17.15
CA SER A 105 -7.67 -12.99 17.84
C SER A 105 -7.86 -13.03 19.36
N GLU A 106 -8.34 -11.93 19.96
CA GLU A 106 -8.65 -11.89 21.39
C GLU A 106 -9.89 -12.74 21.74
N GLU A 107 -10.86 -12.88 20.84
CA GLU A 107 -11.98 -13.81 21.03
C GLU A 107 -11.52 -15.26 20.94
N LYS A 108 -10.66 -15.62 19.97
CA LYS A 108 -10.03 -16.95 19.93
C LYS A 108 -9.18 -17.21 21.18
N ASP A 109 -8.46 -16.24 21.72
CA ASP A 109 -7.72 -16.40 22.99
C ASP A 109 -8.65 -16.55 24.21
N ARG A 110 -9.81 -15.88 24.23
CA ARG A 110 -10.85 -16.09 25.26
C ARG A 110 -11.48 -17.48 25.16
N GLU A 111 -11.79 -17.95 23.95
CA GLU A 111 -12.25 -19.32 23.69
C GLU A 111 -11.21 -20.36 24.12
N LEU A 112 -9.94 -20.19 23.73
CA LEU A 112 -8.84 -21.06 24.13
C LEU A 112 -8.62 -21.04 25.64
N GLY A 113 -8.75 -19.88 26.29
CA GLY A 113 -8.71 -19.75 27.75
C GLY A 113 -9.83 -20.52 28.43
N HIS A 114 -11.07 -20.39 27.93
CA HIS A 114 -12.22 -21.12 28.43
C HIS A 114 -12.09 -22.64 28.20
N LEU A 115 -11.62 -23.08 27.03
CA LEU A 115 -11.37 -24.49 26.73
C LEU A 115 -10.25 -25.07 27.62
N LYS A 116 -9.17 -24.32 27.86
CA LYS A 116 -8.12 -24.70 28.84
C LYS A 116 -8.68 -24.80 30.26
N GLN A 117 -9.58 -23.89 30.66
CA GLN A 117 -10.24 -23.94 31.96
C GLN A 117 -11.21 -25.12 32.08
N LEU A 118 -11.95 -25.45 31.02
CA LEU A 118 -12.78 -26.65 30.95
C LEU A 118 -11.94 -27.93 31.01
N LEU A 119 -10.81 -27.99 30.30
CA LEU A 119 -9.88 -29.12 30.36
C LEU A 119 -9.30 -29.29 31.78
N ALA A 120 -8.84 -28.19 32.40
CA ALA A 120 -8.33 -28.20 33.77
C ALA A 120 -9.40 -28.57 34.82
N ARG A 121 -10.68 -28.27 34.55
CA ARG A 121 -11.81 -28.70 35.39
C ARG A 121 -12.23 -30.14 35.09
N ALA A 122 -12.03 -30.59 33.85
CA ALA A 122 -12.26 -31.95 33.39
C ALA A 122 -11.01 -32.81 33.62
N HIS A 123 -10.74 -33.10 34.91
CA HIS A 123 -9.96 -34.27 35.32
C HIS A 123 -10.92 -35.42 35.69
N PRO A 124 -11.62 -36.07 34.73
CA PRO A 124 -12.36 -37.30 35.02
C PRO A 124 -11.40 -38.45 35.36
N LEU A 125 -10.13 -38.35 34.95
CA LEU A 125 -9.07 -39.29 35.31
C LEU A 125 -8.84 -39.30 36.82
N ASP A 126 -8.56 -38.16 37.47
CA ASP A 126 -8.47 -38.06 38.95
C ASP A 126 -9.67 -38.63 39.71
N SER A 127 -10.86 -38.53 39.12
CA SER A 127 -12.12 -39.02 39.72
C SER A 127 -12.26 -40.54 39.55
N LEU A 128 -11.87 -41.07 38.38
CA LEU A 128 -11.86 -42.50 38.08
C LEU A 128 -10.72 -43.21 38.82
N GLU A 129 -9.54 -42.60 38.90
CA GLU A 129 -8.37 -43.08 39.63
C GLU A 129 -8.70 -43.25 41.11
N LYS A 130 -9.30 -42.24 41.76
CA LYS A 130 -9.77 -42.33 43.16
C LYS A 130 -10.90 -43.36 43.36
N GLN A 131 -11.70 -43.64 42.32
CA GLN A 131 -12.69 -44.72 42.36
C GLN A 131 -12.04 -46.11 42.20
N MET A 132 -11.00 -46.24 41.37
CA MET A 132 -10.24 -47.47 41.19
C MET A 132 -9.35 -47.78 42.40
N GLU A 133 -8.69 -46.77 42.98
CA GLU A 133 -7.91 -46.85 44.22
C GLU A 133 -8.80 -47.32 45.37
N LYS A 134 -9.96 -46.69 45.58
CA LYS A 134 -10.93 -47.16 46.58
C LYS A 134 -11.44 -48.58 46.30
N ALA A 135 -11.74 -48.92 45.05
CA ALA A 135 -12.16 -50.28 44.70
C ALA A 135 -11.04 -51.31 44.94
N HIS A 136 -9.77 -50.91 44.81
CA HIS A 136 -8.62 -51.73 45.15
C HIS A 136 -8.53 -51.92 46.67
N GLU A 137 -8.56 -50.84 47.46
CA GLU A 137 -8.56 -50.91 48.93
C GLU A 137 -9.70 -51.80 49.46
N ASP A 138 -10.92 -51.64 48.95
CA ASP A 138 -12.08 -52.40 49.39
C ASP A 138 -11.98 -53.87 48.95
N SER A 139 -11.27 -54.17 47.85
CA SER A 139 -10.90 -55.53 47.44
C SER A 139 -9.82 -56.14 48.35
N GLU A 140 -8.86 -55.35 48.85
CA GLU A 140 -7.85 -55.79 49.81
C GLU A 140 -8.44 -56.07 51.20
N LYS A 141 -9.25 -55.17 51.74
CA LYS A 141 -10.00 -55.37 53.00
C LYS A 141 -10.86 -56.64 52.95
N LEU A 142 -11.44 -56.95 51.78
CA LEU A 142 -12.14 -58.22 51.56
C LEU A 142 -11.19 -59.42 51.53
N ARG A 143 -10.01 -59.33 50.88
CA ARG A 143 -8.99 -60.39 50.94
C ARG A 143 -8.50 -60.66 52.38
N GLU A 144 -8.27 -59.62 53.18
CA GLU A 144 -7.86 -59.75 54.59
C GLU A 144 -8.87 -60.53 55.45
N ILE A 145 -10.17 -60.46 55.12
CA ILE A 145 -11.23 -61.19 55.83
C ILE A 145 -11.46 -62.58 55.23
N VAL A 146 -11.45 -62.70 53.90
CA VAL A 146 -11.75 -63.95 53.20
C VAL A 146 -10.64 -64.98 53.34
N VAL A 147 -9.35 -64.59 53.26
CA VAL A 147 -8.24 -65.56 53.32
C VAL A 147 -8.19 -66.32 54.67
N PRO A 148 -8.34 -65.69 55.85
CA PRO A 148 -8.51 -66.42 57.12
C PRO A 148 -9.74 -67.33 57.15
N MET A 149 -10.88 -66.90 56.59
CA MET A 149 -12.07 -67.75 56.49
C MET A 149 -11.86 -68.95 55.58
N GLU A 150 -11.16 -68.80 54.45
CA GLU A 150 -10.81 -69.91 53.55
C GLU A 150 -9.86 -70.91 54.20
N GLN A 151 -8.90 -70.42 55.01
CA GLN A 151 -8.01 -71.26 55.82
C GLN A 151 -8.79 -72.03 56.90
N GLU A 152 -9.70 -71.37 57.64
CA GLU A 152 -10.55 -72.05 58.62
C GLU A 152 -11.49 -73.08 57.94
N ILE A 153 -12.09 -72.74 56.80
CA ILE A 153 -12.91 -73.66 56.00
C ILE A 153 -12.09 -74.85 55.50
N ALA A 154 -10.83 -74.65 55.10
CA ALA A 154 -9.93 -75.74 54.73
C ALA A 154 -9.59 -76.66 55.92
N GLU A 155 -9.28 -76.08 57.09
CA GLU A 155 -9.09 -76.84 58.33
C GLU A 155 -10.34 -77.61 58.74
N LEU A 156 -11.53 -76.99 58.67
CA LEU A 156 -12.81 -77.62 58.99
C LEU A 156 -13.13 -78.76 58.02
N LYS A 157 -12.84 -78.61 56.72
CA LYS A 157 -12.93 -79.71 55.74
C LYS A 157 -12.00 -80.87 56.10
N VAL A 158 -10.74 -80.61 56.48
CA VAL A 158 -9.81 -81.67 56.92
C VAL A 158 -10.28 -82.35 58.22
N LYS A 159 -10.79 -81.59 59.18
CA LYS A 159 -11.36 -82.12 60.43
C LYS A 159 -12.61 -82.97 60.17
N LEU A 160 -13.47 -82.55 59.23
CA LEU A 160 -14.68 -83.25 58.83
C LEU A 160 -14.37 -84.55 58.07
N LEU A 161 -13.44 -84.53 57.10
CA LEU A 161 -12.99 -85.73 56.40
C LEU A 161 -12.44 -86.79 57.37
N ARG A 162 -11.63 -86.39 58.36
CA ARG A 162 -11.15 -87.30 59.43
C ARG A 162 -12.28 -87.84 60.30
N ALA A 163 -13.34 -87.06 60.53
CA ALA A 163 -14.52 -87.54 61.25
C ALA A 163 -15.32 -88.55 60.40
N GLU A 164 -15.45 -88.31 59.09
CA GLU A 164 -16.08 -89.25 58.15
C GLU A 164 -15.27 -90.55 58.02
N GLU A 165 -13.94 -90.50 57.99
CA GLU A 165 -13.05 -91.68 58.05
C GLU A 165 -13.30 -92.51 59.32
N LEU A 166 -13.35 -91.87 60.49
CA LEU A 166 -13.64 -92.53 61.77
C LEU A 166 -15.06 -93.13 61.81
N ILE A 167 -16.06 -92.43 61.26
CA ILE A 167 -17.43 -92.92 61.14
C ILE A 167 -17.50 -94.13 60.21
N GLN A 168 -16.80 -94.10 59.06
CA GLN A 168 -16.73 -95.25 58.16
C GLN A 168 -16.03 -96.46 58.81
N GLU A 169 -14.99 -96.24 59.62
CA GLU A 169 -14.32 -97.32 60.34
C GLU A 169 -15.22 -97.93 61.43
N MET A 170 -15.98 -97.10 62.16
CA MET A 170 -17.02 -97.59 63.07
C MET A 170 -18.13 -98.38 62.32
N GLN A 171 -18.52 -97.94 61.12
CA GLN A 171 -19.49 -98.65 60.28
C GLN A 171 -18.95 -99.93 59.63
N ARG A 172 -17.62 -100.11 59.55
CA ARG A 172 -16.99 -101.36 59.10
C ARG A 172 -16.98 -102.46 60.16
N GLN A 173 -17.31 -102.17 61.43
CA GLN A 173 -17.47 -103.20 62.46
C GLN A 173 -18.86 -103.90 62.37
N PRO A 174 -18.92 -105.24 62.32
CA PRO A 174 -20.17 -105.93 61.97
C PRO A 174 -21.11 -106.16 63.17
N ARG A 175 -22.27 -105.48 63.19
CA ARG A 175 -23.50 -105.97 63.85
C ARG A 175 -24.78 -105.33 63.31
N GLN A 176 -25.76 -106.17 62.97
CA GLN A 176 -27.17 -105.86 62.69
C GLN A 176 -28.04 -106.33 63.89
N PRO A 177 -29.38 -106.12 63.93
CA PRO A 177 -30.26 -105.19 63.20
C PRO A 177 -31.20 -104.38 64.15
N ALA A 178 -32.19 -103.66 63.58
CA ALA A 178 -33.50 -103.31 64.18
C ALA A 178 -33.55 -102.18 65.26
N SER A 179 -34.67 -101.48 65.50
CA SER A 179 -35.84 -101.13 64.65
C SER A 179 -36.80 -100.14 65.35
N LEU A 180 -37.22 -99.07 64.67
CA LEU A 180 -38.45 -98.26 64.93
C LEU A 180 -38.53 -97.55 66.33
N HIS A 181 -39.26 -96.47 66.56
CA HIS A 181 -40.09 -95.57 65.74
C HIS A 181 -39.43 -94.14 65.74
N SER A 182 -40.04 -92.96 65.57
CA SER A 182 -41.45 -92.56 65.45
C SER A 182 -41.70 -91.24 64.69
N SER A 183 -42.99 -91.00 64.47
CA SER A 183 -43.68 -90.01 63.65
C SER A 183 -43.69 -88.55 64.16
N THR A 184 -43.83 -87.61 63.22
CA THR A 184 -44.88 -86.57 63.20
C THR A 184 -45.15 -86.15 61.74
N GLU A 185 -46.35 -85.67 61.44
CA GLU A 185 -46.91 -85.56 60.09
C GLU A 185 -46.63 -84.21 59.40
N LEU A 186 -46.60 -84.18 58.04
CA LEU A 186 -47.73 -83.71 57.22
C LEU A 186 -47.45 -83.89 55.71
N LEU A 187 -48.51 -83.78 54.88
CA LEU A 187 -48.53 -84.18 53.46
C LEU A 187 -48.31 -83.01 52.47
N PRO A 188 -47.95 -83.30 51.19
CA PRO A 188 -47.46 -82.30 50.24
C PRO A 188 -48.52 -81.73 49.29
N LEU A 189 -48.17 -80.63 48.61
CA LEU A 189 -48.76 -80.23 47.33
C LEU A 189 -47.67 -79.82 46.32
N SER A 190 -48.06 -79.75 45.05
CA SER A 190 -47.17 -79.70 43.87
C SER A 190 -47.41 -78.44 43.01
N ARG A 191 -46.73 -78.38 41.85
CA ARG A 191 -47.14 -77.72 40.58
C ARG A 191 -46.42 -76.41 40.15
N ASN A 192 -45.53 -76.56 39.16
CA ASN A 192 -45.22 -75.55 38.12
C ASN A 192 -46.50 -75.26 37.28
N PRO A 193 -46.69 -74.09 36.59
CA PRO A 193 -45.65 -73.26 35.94
C PRO A 193 -45.92 -71.71 35.92
N SER A 194 -45.15 -70.97 35.10
CA SER A 194 -45.41 -69.59 34.58
C SER A 194 -46.36 -69.60 33.34
N PRO A 195 -46.72 -68.47 32.65
CA PRO A 195 -46.40 -67.04 32.86
C PRO A 195 -47.66 -66.22 33.32
N PRO A 196 -48.41 -65.31 32.60
CA PRO A 196 -48.42 -64.85 31.19
C PRO A 196 -48.19 -63.31 31.01
N LEU A 197 -48.76 -62.69 29.95
CA LEU A 197 -48.93 -61.24 29.68
C LEU A 197 -50.46 -60.89 29.75
N GLU A 198 -51.00 -59.66 29.69
CA GLU A 198 -51.08 -58.60 28.63
C GLU A 198 -52.24 -57.61 29.07
N PRO A 199 -52.80 -56.62 28.31
CA PRO A 199 -52.31 -55.77 27.19
C PRO A 199 -52.67 -54.24 27.32
N LEU A 200 -52.25 -53.41 26.33
CA LEU A 200 -52.92 -52.18 25.80
C LEU A 200 -53.10 -50.92 26.72
N GLU A 201 -53.23 -49.66 26.25
CA GLU A 201 -53.42 -49.09 24.90
C GLU A 201 -52.44 -47.93 24.54
N GLU A 202 -52.12 -47.78 23.25
CA GLU A 202 -51.69 -46.54 22.57
C GLU A 202 -52.95 -45.86 21.94
N PRO A 203 -53.01 -44.54 21.64
CA PRO A 203 -52.02 -43.74 20.86
C PRO A 203 -51.74 -42.34 21.49
N GLY A 204 -50.98 -41.38 20.93
CA GLY A 204 -50.26 -41.28 19.64
C GLY A 204 -50.67 -40.01 18.87
N GLY A 205 -49.71 -39.30 18.24
CA GLY A 205 -49.99 -38.14 17.36
C GLY A 205 -49.17 -36.86 17.64
N ASP A 206 -48.10 -36.69 16.86
CA ASP A 206 -47.54 -35.37 16.44
C ASP A 206 -48.46 -34.82 15.29
N PRO A 207 -48.38 -33.54 14.79
CA PRO A 207 -47.40 -32.48 15.05
C PRO A 207 -48.00 -31.11 15.41
N GLY A 208 -47.14 -30.10 15.58
CA GLY A 208 -47.53 -28.73 15.98
C GLY A 208 -47.95 -27.77 14.85
N SER A 209 -48.25 -26.52 15.25
CA SER A 209 -48.41 -25.37 14.35
C SER A 209 -47.94 -24.08 15.04
N ALA A 210 -47.42 -23.14 14.27
CA ALA A 210 -47.22 -21.75 14.71
C ALA A 210 -48.51 -20.94 14.51
N ALA A 211 -48.68 -19.86 15.30
CA ALA A 211 -49.40 -18.63 14.94
C ALA A 211 -49.26 -17.57 16.05
N GLU A 212 -48.63 -16.44 15.70
CA GLU A 212 -49.11 -15.06 15.88
C GLU A 212 -50.18 -14.80 16.97
N ALA A 213 -49.90 -14.02 18.03
CA ALA A 213 -49.61 -12.58 18.11
C ALA A 213 -50.86 -11.72 18.37
N PHE A 214 -50.80 -10.88 19.40
CA PHE A 214 -51.67 -9.73 19.62
C PHE A 214 -50.90 -8.63 20.36
N ALA A 215 -51.09 -7.38 19.93
CA ALA A 215 -50.49 -6.20 20.54
C ALA A 215 -51.54 -5.09 20.64
N HIS A 216 -51.47 -4.25 21.69
CA HIS A 216 -51.47 -2.78 21.59
C HIS A 216 -51.54 -2.09 22.98
N ASN A 217 -50.67 -1.09 23.17
CA ASN A 217 -50.88 0.18 23.89
C ASN A 217 -51.25 0.14 25.41
N CYS A 218 -51.09 1.22 26.18
CA CYS A 218 -50.75 2.62 25.87
C CYS A 218 -49.50 3.14 26.60
N ASP A 219 -49.03 4.29 26.14
CA ASP A 219 -47.99 5.14 26.71
C ASP A 219 -48.39 5.78 28.06
N ASP A 220 -47.40 6.19 28.88
CA ASP A 220 -47.10 7.60 29.18
C ASP A 220 -46.15 7.78 30.38
N SER A 221 -45.13 8.62 30.22
CA SER A 221 -44.69 9.69 31.15
C SER A 221 -43.24 10.13 30.90
N ALA A 222 -42.98 11.43 31.04
CA ALA A 222 -41.69 12.04 30.72
C ALA A 222 -41.32 13.19 31.68
N SER A 223 -40.05 13.61 31.60
CA SER A 223 -39.49 14.90 32.04
C SER A 223 -39.19 15.13 33.54
N ILE A 224 -37.90 15.36 33.82
CA ILE A 224 -37.35 16.60 34.42
C ILE A 224 -35.88 16.69 33.93
N SER A 225 -35.38 17.76 33.28
CA SER A 225 -35.32 19.19 33.65
C SER A 225 -34.38 19.46 34.83
N SER A 226 -33.44 20.42 34.80
CA SER A 226 -33.04 21.42 33.76
C SER A 226 -31.48 21.59 33.86
N PHE A 227 -30.70 22.61 33.46
CA PHE A 227 -30.84 24.01 33.01
C PHE A 227 -29.49 24.42 32.30
N SER A 228 -29.25 25.58 31.66
CA SER A 228 -30.01 26.84 31.52
C SER A 228 -29.56 27.68 30.28
N LEU A 229 -30.27 28.79 30.04
CA LEU A 229 -29.86 30.14 29.58
C LEU A 229 -28.49 30.36 28.89
N GLY A 230 -28.34 31.10 27.77
CA GLY A 230 -29.28 31.87 26.91
C GLY A 230 -28.53 33.06 26.26
N GLY A 231 -28.92 33.69 25.14
CA GLY A 231 -30.04 33.51 24.20
C GLY A 231 -30.00 34.61 23.09
N ALA A 232 -30.99 34.65 22.19
CA ALA A 232 -31.30 35.71 21.17
C ALA A 232 -30.14 36.34 20.35
N ALA A 233 -29.98 36.08 19.05
CA ALA A 233 -30.83 36.49 17.92
C ALA A 233 -30.92 38.01 17.66
N SER A 234 -30.32 38.50 16.55
CA SER A 234 -30.81 39.61 15.70
C SER A 234 -30.03 39.71 14.38
N SER A 235 -30.59 40.46 13.43
CA SER A 235 -30.29 40.45 12.00
C SER A 235 -29.53 41.68 11.46
N ALA A 236 -29.01 41.51 10.23
CA ALA A 236 -28.93 42.50 9.14
C ALA A 236 -27.74 43.49 9.00
N SER A 237 -27.60 43.94 7.74
CA SER A 237 -27.02 45.20 7.25
C SER A 237 -25.51 45.35 7.02
N LEU A 238 -25.15 45.16 5.74
CA LEU A 238 -24.33 46.05 4.89
C LEU A 238 -23.91 47.42 5.49
N ARG A 239 -22.60 47.72 5.47
CA ARG A 239 -21.95 49.02 5.16
C ARG A 239 -20.41 48.85 5.20
N GLY A 240 -19.59 49.66 4.53
CA GLY A 240 -19.90 50.69 3.52
C GLY A 240 -19.43 52.12 3.85
N THR A 241 -18.11 52.34 3.93
CA THR A 241 -17.39 53.65 3.98
C THR A 241 -15.92 53.37 3.61
N ARG A 242 -15.18 54.02 2.70
CA ARG A 242 -15.20 55.30 1.95
C ARG A 242 -14.51 56.50 2.64
N GLY A 243 -13.38 56.92 2.05
CA GLY A 243 -12.64 58.17 2.33
C GLY A 243 -11.18 57.90 2.73
N LEU A 244 -10.17 58.68 2.31
CA LEU A 244 -10.11 59.86 1.42
C LEU A 244 -8.78 59.89 0.63
N SER A 245 -8.70 60.72 -0.42
CA SER A 245 -7.47 61.05 -1.15
C SER A 245 -6.86 62.38 -0.64
N PRO A 246 -5.53 62.58 -0.73
CA PRO A 246 -4.89 63.89 -0.58
C PRO A 246 -4.35 64.42 -1.93
N GLU A 247 -5.20 65.06 -2.74
CA GLU A 247 -4.77 65.85 -3.91
C GLU A 247 -4.39 67.29 -3.48
N GLN A 248 -3.24 67.51 -2.81
CA GLN A 248 -2.78 68.89 -2.57
C GLN A 248 -1.28 69.07 -2.25
N GLU A 249 -0.38 68.96 -3.24
CA GLU A 249 0.98 69.51 -3.11
C GLU A 249 1.59 70.04 -4.44
N GLU A 250 0.80 70.77 -5.23
CA GLU A 250 1.34 71.70 -6.23
C GLU A 250 1.17 73.16 -5.76
N THR A 251 2.02 74.07 -6.26
CA THR A 251 2.04 75.53 -6.00
C THR A 251 2.68 76.03 -4.68
N ALA A 252 3.89 75.58 -4.38
CA ALA A 252 4.85 76.36 -3.61
C ALA A 252 6.25 76.36 -4.28
N SER A 253 6.96 77.49 -4.19
CA SER A 253 8.40 77.62 -4.54
C SER A 253 8.83 77.36 -6.00
N LEU A 254 8.17 78.01 -6.96
CA LEU A 254 8.92 78.62 -8.07
C LEU A 254 9.39 80.02 -7.64
N VAL A 255 10.51 80.47 -8.21
CA VAL A 255 11.23 81.74 -7.90
C VAL A 255 11.99 81.72 -6.56
N SER A 256 13.25 81.26 -6.63
CA SER A 256 14.36 81.86 -5.89
C SER A 256 15.56 81.98 -6.81
N THR A 257 15.82 83.18 -7.33
CA THR A 257 16.88 83.45 -8.30
C THR A 257 18.10 84.02 -7.59
N GLY A 258 19.12 83.19 -7.33
CA GLY A 258 20.26 83.62 -6.50
C GLY A 258 21.49 82.71 -6.55
N THR A 259 22.30 82.87 -7.59
CA THR A 259 23.75 82.58 -7.68
C THR A 259 24.39 81.66 -6.61
N LEU A 260 24.71 80.43 -6.99
CA LEU A 260 25.89 79.71 -6.48
C LEU A 260 26.47 78.77 -7.55
N VAL A 261 27.73 78.40 -7.38
CA VAL A 261 28.63 77.77 -8.36
C VAL A 261 28.62 76.23 -8.14
N PRO A 262 28.81 75.39 -9.18
CA PRO A 262 28.17 74.07 -9.18
C PRO A 262 28.92 72.99 -8.42
N GLU A 263 28.16 72.19 -7.68
CA GLU A 263 28.51 70.79 -7.38
C GLU A 263 27.78 69.85 -8.35
N GLY A 264 28.35 68.67 -8.58
CA GLY A 264 28.12 67.92 -9.82
C GLY A 264 26.71 67.33 -9.97
N ILE A 265 26.19 67.40 -11.20
CA ILE A 265 25.16 66.45 -11.65
C ILE A 265 25.80 65.06 -11.60
N TYR A 266 25.42 64.23 -10.64
CA TYR A 266 25.89 62.85 -10.55
C TYR A 266 25.27 62.04 -11.69
N LEU A 267 26.02 61.86 -12.78
CA LEU A 267 25.73 60.83 -13.77
C LEU A 267 26.17 59.48 -13.18
N PRO A 268 25.27 58.51 -12.99
CA PRO A 268 25.67 57.16 -12.61
C PRO A 268 26.56 56.52 -13.68
N PRO A 269 27.47 55.60 -13.32
CA PRO A 269 28.18 54.79 -14.30
C PRO A 269 27.21 53.99 -15.18
N PRO A 270 27.57 53.64 -16.42
CA PRO A 270 26.72 52.83 -17.30
C PRO A 270 26.26 51.53 -16.62
N GLY A 271 24.96 51.28 -16.61
CA GLY A 271 24.32 50.14 -15.93
C GLY A 271 23.76 50.44 -14.54
N TYR A 272 23.97 51.63 -13.98
CA TYR A 272 23.40 52.04 -12.70
C TYR A 272 22.22 53.00 -12.91
N GLN A 273 21.09 52.70 -12.28
CA GLN A 273 19.88 53.54 -12.30
C GLN A 273 19.75 54.29 -10.96
N LEU A 274 19.37 55.57 -11.01
CA LEU A 274 18.93 56.28 -9.80
C LEU A 274 17.52 55.83 -9.42
N ILE A 275 17.40 55.29 -8.21
CA ILE A 275 16.16 54.76 -7.65
C ILE A 275 15.72 55.75 -6.53
N PRO A 276 14.50 56.29 -6.56
CA PRO A 276 13.99 57.15 -5.49
C PRO A 276 13.93 56.43 -4.13
N ASP A 277 14.08 57.18 -3.04
CA ASP A 277 14.23 56.60 -1.69
C ASP A 277 13.08 55.66 -1.28
N ASN A 278 11.84 55.95 -1.69
CA ASN A 278 10.69 55.08 -1.40
C ASN A 278 10.77 53.72 -2.12
N GLN A 279 11.29 53.68 -3.35
CA GLN A 279 11.54 52.43 -4.09
C GLN A 279 12.74 51.68 -3.51
N TRP A 280 13.76 52.40 -3.04
CA TRP A 280 14.89 51.80 -2.31
C TRP A 280 14.44 51.17 -0.99
N GLU A 281 13.60 51.86 -0.20
CA GLU A 281 13.01 51.31 1.03
C GLU A 281 12.14 50.08 0.75
N GLN A 282 11.34 50.09 -0.32
CA GLN A 282 10.55 48.94 -0.75
C GLN A 282 11.43 47.73 -1.11
N LEU A 283 12.45 47.91 -1.96
CA LEU A 283 13.41 46.87 -2.32
C LEU A 283 14.22 46.37 -1.10
N GLN A 284 14.48 47.24 -0.12
CA GLN A 284 15.11 46.89 1.15
C GLN A 284 14.19 46.04 2.05
N VAL A 285 12.87 46.27 2.03
CA VAL A 285 11.90 45.40 2.73
C VAL A 285 11.76 44.06 2.00
N GLU A 286 11.66 44.07 0.67
CA GLU A 286 11.55 42.87 -0.16
C GLU A 286 12.79 41.98 -0.03
N GLY A 287 14.00 42.55 -0.14
CA GLY A 287 15.26 41.83 0.09
C GLY A 287 15.37 41.24 1.50
N ARG A 288 14.91 41.97 2.54
CA ARG A 288 14.83 41.44 3.91
C ARG A 288 13.76 40.36 4.08
N GLN A 289 12.76 40.27 3.21
CA GLN A 289 11.77 39.21 3.24
C GLN A 289 12.31 37.97 2.51
N LEU A 290 12.77 38.13 1.27
CA LEU A 290 13.42 37.08 0.48
C LEU A 290 14.58 36.41 1.22
N GLN A 291 15.35 37.16 2.02
CA GLN A 291 16.40 36.57 2.84
C GLN A 291 15.85 35.69 3.99
N LYS A 292 14.77 36.07 4.68
CA LYS A 292 14.13 35.20 5.69
C LYS A 292 13.53 33.95 5.06
N ASP A 293 12.97 34.10 3.87
CA ASP A 293 12.35 33.00 3.13
C ASP A 293 13.42 32.00 2.68
N LEU A 294 14.56 32.50 2.18
CA LEU A 294 15.76 31.70 1.89
C LEU A 294 16.33 31.02 3.14
N GLU A 295 16.36 31.72 4.28
CA GLU A 295 16.75 31.15 5.57
C GLU A 295 15.76 30.07 6.05
N SER A 296 14.48 30.13 5.67
CA SER A 296 13.50 29.07 5.96
C SER A 296 13.67 27.86 5.06
N VAL A 297 13.74 28.06 3.75
CA VAL A 297 13.99 26.98 2.79
C VAL A 297 15.32 26.29 3.07
N SER A 298 16.34 27.01 3.56
CA SER A 298 17.59 26.39 4.02
C SER A 298 17.39 25.51 5.27
N ARG A 299 16.63 25.97 6.28
CA ARG A 299 16.32 25.16 7.47
C ARG A 299 15.52 23.91 7.11
N GLU A 300 14.49 24.06 6.28
CA GLU A 300 13.63 22.97 5.81
C GLU A 300 14.45 21.93 5.00
N ARG A 301 15.37 22.39 4.13
CA ARG A 301 16.35 21.50 3.45
C ARG A 301 17.17 20.70 4.47
N ASP A 302 17.73 21.36 5.47
CA ASP A 302 18.64 20.73 6.42
C ASP A 302 17.91 19.73 7.33
N GLU A 303 16.66 20.03 7.72
CA GLU A 303 15.76 19.11 8.42
C GLU A 303 15.40 17.88 7.56
N LEU A 304 15.09 18.07 6.27
CA LEU A 304 14.83 16.97 5.33
C LEU A 304 16.07 16.12 5.07
N GLN A 305 17.25 16.73 4.93
CA GLN A 305 18.52 16.04 4.71
C GLN A 305 18.92 15.19 5.92
N GLU A 306 18.74 15.73 7.13
CA GLU A 306 18.97 15.01 8.38
C GLU A 306 17.90 13.92 8.63
N GLY A 307 16.65 14.15 8.23
CA GLY A 307 15.60 13.12 8.20
C GLY A 307 15.94 11.95 7.27
N LEU A 308 16.44 12.24 6.07
CA LEU A 308 16.93 11.24 5.12
C LEU A 308 18.14 10.48 5.67
N ARG A 309 19.08 11.15 6.35
CA ARG A 309 20.22 10.48 7.01
C ARG A 309 19.73 9.47 8.07
N ARG A 310 18.80 9.88 8.94
CA ARG A 310 18.23 9.00 9.98
C ARG A 310 17.51 7.79 9.37
N SER A 311 16.67 8.03 8.36
CA SER A 311 15.96 6.96 7.63
C SER A 311 16.93 5.94 7.00
N ASN A 312 18.01 6.42 6.36
CA ASN A 312 19.05 5.56 5.79
C ASN A 312 19.82 4.76 6.86
N GLU A 313 20.13 5.39 8.00
CA GLU A 313 20.78 4.73 9.13
C GLU A 313 19.88 3.68 9.80
N ASP A 314 18.58 3.92 9.92
CA ASP A 314 17.62 2.95 10.45
C ASP A 314 17.35 1.81 9.46
N CYS A 315 17.32 2.08 8.16
CA CYS A 315 17.31 1.06 7.11
C CYS A 315 18.56 0.17 7.18
N ALA A 316 19.76 0.76 7.33
CA ALA A 316 21.00 0.02 7.49
C ALA A 316 21.01 -0.86 8.77
N LYS A 317 20.50 -0.34 9.90
CA LYS A 317 20.33 -1.12 11.15
C LYS A 317 19.38 -2.31 10.93
N GLN A 318 18.23 -2.09 10.28
CA GLN A 318 17.28 -3.16 9.96
C GLN A 318 17.90 -4.23 9.05
N TRP A 319 18.67 -3.83 8.03
CA TRP A 319 19.36 -4.76 7.14
C TRP A 319 20.43 -5.59 7.87
N ILE A 320 21.21 -4.97 8.77
CA ILE A 320 22.19 -5.67 9.63
C ILE A 320 21.50 -6.68 10.55
N VAL A 321 20.36 -6.32 11.16
CA VAL A 321 19.58 -7.23 12.01
C VAL A 321 19.01 -8.39 11.19
N ALA A 322 18.42 -8.12 10.02
CA ALA A 322 17.90 -9.15 9.13
C ALA A 322 19.00 -10.13 8.67
N ALA A 323 20.15 -9.62 8.22
CA ALA A 323 21.30 -10.44 7.85
C ALA A 323 21.84 -11.27 9.03
N SER A 324 21.82 -10.73 10.25
CA SER A 324 22.22 -11.46 11.46
C SER A 324 21.25 -12.60 11.81
N VAL A 325 19.95 -12.40 11.59
CA VAL A 325 18.93 -13.46 11.77
C VAL A 325 19.09 -14.54 10.71
N SER A 326 19.27 -14.18 9.43
CA SER A 326 19.50 -15.15 8.34
C SER A 326 20.76 -15.98 8.56
N ALA A 327 21.89 -15.35 8.91
CA ALA A 327 23.13 -16.06 9.25
C ALA A 327 22.99 -16.94 10.50
N GLY A 328 22.13 -16.55 11.44
CA GLY A 328 21.72 -17.38 12.58
C GLY A 328 21.01 -18.66 12.13
N THR A 329 19.96 -18.53 11.32
CA THR A 329 19.21 -19.69 10.79
C THR A 329 20.07 -20.61 9.93
N GLU A 330 20.95 -20.07 9.07
CA GLU A 330 21.91 -20.87 8.29
C GLU A 330 22.89 -21.64 9.21
N SER A 331 23.38 -20.99 10.27
CA SER A 331 24.26 -21.62 11.26
C SER A 331 23.57 -22.74 12.06
N GLU A 332 22.28 -22.59 12.34
CA GLU A 332 21.47 -23.61 13.01
C GLU A 332 21.11 -24.77 12.09
N GLU A 333 20.77 -24.52 10.82
CA GLU A 333 20.57 -25.58 9.82
C GLU A 333 21.86 -26.38 9.57
N ILE A 334 23.01 -25.71 9.45
CA ILE A 334 24.31 -26.38 9.31
C ILE A 334 24.60 -27.23 10.55
N ARG A 335 24.41 -26.68 11.76
CA ARG A 335 24.62 -27.42 13.03
C ARG A 335 23.68 -28.62 13.16
N ALA A 336 22.40 -28.49 12.78
CA ALA A 336 21.45 -29.60 12.79
C ALA A 336 21.86 -30.69 11.78
N ARG A 337 22.30 -30.29 10.58
CA ARG A 337 22.76 -31.20 9.52
C ARG A 337 24.08 -31.89 9.86
N GLU A 338 24.98 -31.23 10.58
CA GLU A 338 26.21 -31.81 11.11
C GLU A 338 25.94 -32.71 12.32
N GLY A 339 25.05 -32.33 13.24
CA GLY A 339 24.63 -33.17 14.35
C GLY A 339 23.99 -34.49 13.89
N ASN A 340 23.14 -34.42 12.86
CA ASN A 340 22.50 -35.61 12.27
C ASN A 340 23.53 -36.52 11.55
N LYS A 341 24.58 -35.95 10.94
CA LYS A 341 25.73 -36.72 10.45
C LYS A 341 26.57 -37.31 11.60
N GLY A 342 26.80 -36.56 12.67
CA GLY A 342 27.56 -36.98 13.84
C GLY A 342 26.90 -38.12 14.62
N PHE A 343 25.56 -38.21 14.58
CA PHE A 343 24.82 -39.36 15.08
C PHE A 343 25.13 -40.64 14.26
N LEU A 344 25.21 -40.53 12.93
CA LEU A 344 25.49 -41.64 12.01
C LEU A 344 26.97 -42.05 11.93
N LEU A 345 27.90 -41.17 12.32
CA LEU A 345 29.36 -41.37 12.23
C LEU A 345 30.06 -41.37 13.60
N GLY A 346 29.30 -41.35 14.70
CA GLY A 346 29.81 -41.41 16.06
C GLY A 346 29.70 -42.81 16.68
N PRO A 347 30.25 -43.03 17.89
CA PRO A 347 30.23 -44.34 18.55
C PRO A 347 28.83 -44.93 18.77
N ALA A 348 27.79 -44.09 18.84
CA ALA A 348 26.39 -44.52 18.90
C ALA A 348 25.87 -45.05 17.55
N GLY A 349 26.34 -44.49 16.43
CA GLY A 349 26.04 -44.99 15.08
C GLY A 349 26.72 -46.32 14.79
N ASP A 350 27.99 -46.46 15.17
CA ASP A 350 28.71 -47.74 15.11
C ASP A 350 28.03 -48.81 15.99
N ALA A 351 27.63 -48.46 17.22
CA ALA A 351 26.90 -49.36 18.10
C ALA A 351 25.51 -49.74 17.54
N PHE A 352 24.79 -48.81 16.90
CA PHE A 352 23.52 -49.10 16.23
C PHE A 352 23.69 -50.03 15.03
N ALA A 353 24.70 -49.80 14.18
CA ALA A 353 25.03 -50.66 13.05
C ALA A 353 25.50 -52.07 13.50
N PHE A 354 26.30 -52.14 14.57
CA PHE A 354 26.70 -53.41 15.18
C PHE A 354 25.50 -54.17 15.75
N ASN A 355 24.61 -53.50 16.49
CA ASN A 355 23.40 -54.13 17.04
C ASN A 355 22.43 -54.58 15.95
N LEU A 356 22.27 -53.81 14.86
CA LEU A 356 21.41 -54.19 13.74
C LEU A 356 21.97 -55.42 12.99
N THR A 357 23.28 -55.45 12.71
CA THR A 357 23.91 -56.61 12.05
C THR A 357 24.01 -57.84 12.97
N ALA A 358 24.13 -57.66 14.28
CA ALA A 358 23.99 -58.74 15.25
C ALA A 358 22.56 -59.30 15.27
N TRP A 359 21.53 -58.45 15.26
CA TRP A 359 20.12 -58.85 15.20
C TRP A 359 19.78 -59.57 13.88
N GLU A 360 20.29 -59.10 12.74
CA GLU A 360 20.16 -59.82 11.46
C GLU A 360 20.83 -61.20 11.50
N ALA A 361 21.98 -61.34 12.18
CA ALA A 361 22.65 -62.62 12.37
C ALA A 361 21.88 -63.56 13.31
N GLU A 362 21.31 -63.05 14.42
CA GLU A 362 20.43 -63.80 15.33
C GLU A 362 19.14 -64.25 14.63
N LEU A 363 18.52 -63.37 13.84
CA LEU A 363 17.34 -63.72 13.04
C LEU A 363 17.69 -64.80 11.99
N ALA A 364 18.86 -64.71 11.35
CA ALA A 364 19.33 -65.70 10.38
C ALA A 364 19.72 -67.05 11.02
N THR A 365 20.23 -67.08 12.26
CA THR A 365 20.46 -68.34 12.99
C THR A 365 19.13 -68.93 13.49
N SER A 366 18.23 -68.11 14.04
CA SER A 366 16.87 -68.51 14.42
C SER A 366 16.10 -69.10 13.24
N HIS A 367 16.12 -68.46 12.07
CA HIS A 367 15.51 -69.00 10.85
C HIS A 367 16.14 -70.33 10.40
N LYS A 368 17.46 -70.53 10.57
CA LYS A 368 18.11 -71.83 10.28
C LYS A 368 17.72 -72.89 11.30
N CYS A 369 17.65 -72.56 12.58
CA CYS A 369 17.18 -73.45 13.64
C CYS A 369 15.72 -73.86 13.42
N LEU A 370 14.83 -72.90 13.14
CA LEU A 370 13.42 -73.17 12.81
C LEU A 370 13.26 -73.95 11.50
N HIS A 371 14.07 -73.69 10.47
CA HIS A 371 14.05 -74.49 9.23
C HIS A 371 14.51 -75.94 9.49
N ASN A 372 15.59 -76.12 10.25
CA ASN A 372 16.07 -77.44 10.63
C ASN A 372 15.09 -78.18 11.53
N GLU A 373 14.40 -77.48 12.45
CA GLU A 373 13.39 -78.05 13.34
C GLU A 373 12.09 -78.38 12.60
N VAL A 374 11.63 -77.52 11.68
CA VAL A 374 10.51 -77.85 10.78
C VAL A 374 10.87 -79.02 9.87
N LYS A 375 12.12 -79.13 9.42
CA LYS A 375 12.60 -80.30 8.67
C LYS A 375 12.63 -81.55 9.56
N ARG A 376 13.18 -81.47 10.77
CA ARG A 376 13.21 -82.56 11.75
C ARG A 376 11.79 -83.03 12.09
N LEU A 377 10.88 -82.10 12.36
CA LEU A 377 9.46 -82.35 12.61
C LEU A 377 8.73 -82.90 11.39
N ASN A 378 9.14 -82.58 10.16
CA ASN A 378 8.57 -83.16 8.93
C ASN A 378 9.10 -84.58 8.69
N GLU A 379 10.38 -84.84 8.94
CA GLU A 379 10.99 -86.17 8.91
C GLU A 379 10.40 -87.05 10.04
N GLU A 380 10.19 -86.49 11.24
CA GLU A 380 9.49 -87.11 12.36
C GLU A 380 7.99 -87.28 12.09
N ASN A 381 7.30 -86.36 11.41
CA ASN A 381 5.90 -86.59 10.98
C ASN A 381 5.79 -87.65 9.88
N GLN A 382 6.82 -87.84 9.06
CA GLN A 382 6.88 -88.95 8.10
C GLN A 382 7.20 -90.28 8.83
N GLY A 383 8.10 -90.25 9.81
CA GLY A 383 8.35 -91.34 10.76
C GLY A 383 7.10 -91.76 11.50
N LEU A 384 6.45 -90.85 12.22
CA LEU A 384 5.19 -91.05 12.95
C LEU A 384 3.99 -91.41 12.05
N ARG A 385 4.06 -91.16 10.73
CA ARG A 385 3.07 -91.69 9.77
C ARG A 385 3.37 -93.13 9.33
N ALA A 386 4.62 -93.57 9.41
CA ALA A 386 5.00 -94.98 9.29
C ALA A 386 4.83 -95.75 10.62
N GLU A 387 5.06 -95.09 11.75
CA GLU A 387 4.89 -95.58 13.13
C GLU A 387 3.46 -95.31 13.68
N GLN A 388 2.51 -94.91 12.82
CA GLN A 388 1.07 -94.90 13.17
C GLN A 388 0.42 -96.30 13.09
N LEU A 389 1.23 -97.36 13.09
CA LEU A 389 0.86 -98.64 13.71
C LEU A 389 1.36 -98.63 15.17
N PRO A 390 0.50 -98.90 16.17
CA PRO A 390 0.34 -97.97 17.29
C PRO A 390 1.22 -98.24 18.52
N SER A 391 1.52 -97.17 19.28
CA SER A 391 1.63 -97.19 20.75
C SER A 391 1.58 -95.79 21.39
N SER A 392 1.39 -95.76 22.72
CA SER A 392 1.41 -94.57 23.60
C SER A 392 2.87 -94.08 23.88
N THR A 393 3.22 -93.05 24.68
CA THR A 393 2.68 -92.62 25.99
C THR A 393 3.32 -91.30 26.50
N LEU A 394 2.58 -90.54 27.35
CA LEU A 394 3.01 -89.69 28.50
C LEU A 394 4.06 -88.53 28.40
N GLN A 395 3.73 -87.43 29.13
CA GLN A 395 4.62 -86.42 29.79
C GLN A 395 5.45 -85.47 28.89
N GLY A 396 5.85 -84.26 29.34
CA GLY A 396 5.68 -83.55 30.63
C GLY A 396 5.84 -82.00 30.52
N PRO A 397 5.80 -81.21 31.63
CA PRO A 397 5.52 -79.76 31.58
C PRO A 397 6.52 -78.80 32.28
N GLU A 398 6.60 -77.55 31.80
CA GLU A 398 7.14 -76.36 32.50
C GLU A 398 6.21 -75.16 32.16
N GLN A 399 5.47 -74.58 33.12
CA GLN A 399 5.86 -73.52 34.07
C GLN A 399 6.18 -72.15 33.45
N TRP A 400 5.23 -71.21 33.60
CA TRP A 400 5.43 -69.76 33.56
C TRP A 400 4.57 -69.13 34.67
N GLU A 401 5.16 -68.21 35.43
CA GLU A 401 4.45 -67.40 36.43
C GLU A 401 3.75 -66.23 35.73
N ASN A 402 2.53 -65.90 36.15
CA ASN A 402 1.73 -64.82 35.56
C ASN A 402 1.02 -64.02 36.66
N GLU A 403 1.11 -62.69 36.58
CA GLU A 403 0.46 -61.80 37.54
C GLU A 403 -1.03 -61.55 37.18
N GLY A 404 -1.85 -61.38 38.23
CA GLY A 404 -2.99 -60.47 38.22
C GLY A 404 -4.27 -60.88 37.50
N GLU A 405 -4.22 -61.43 36.29
CA GLU A 405 -5.42 -61.95 35.63
C GLU A 405 -5.80 -63.32 36.20
N ALA A 406 -7.05 -63.44 36.69
CA ALA A 406 -7.60 -64.70 37.17
C ALA A 406 -7.60 -65.72 36.02
N LEU A 407 -6.68 -66.69 36.08
CA LEU A 407 -6.52 -67.69 35.03
C LEU A 407 -7.87 -68.41 34.80
N PRO A 408 -8.36 -68.49 33.55
CA PRO A 408 -9.63 -69.13 33.24
C PRO A 408 -9.71 -70.56 33.82
N CYS A 409 -10.55 -70.75 34.83
CA CYS A 409 -10.74 -72.02 35.51
C CYS A 409 -11.42 -73.06 34.60
N SER A 410 -12.04 -72.60 33.52
CA SER A 410 -12.53 -73.42 32.41
C SER A 410 -11.86 -73.08 31.08
N ILE A 411 -11.56 -74.12 30.29
CA ILE A 411 -11.18 -74.01 28.87
C ILE A 411 -12.20 -73.17 28.07
N GLN A 412 -13.45 -73.17 28.51
CA GLN A 412 -14.56 -72.44 27.89
C GLN A 412 -14.51 -70.93 28.17
N GLU A 413 -14.09 -70.54 29.38
CA GLU A 413 -13.80 -69.14 29.74
C GLU A 413 -12.59 -68.62 28.96
N LEU A 414 -11.54 -69.44 28.81
CA LEU A 414 -10.36 -69.07 28.01
C LEU A 414 -10.72 -68.82 26.53
N HIS A 415 -11.60 -69.66 25.96
CA HIS A 415 -12.13 -69.44 24.61
C HIS A 415 -12.96 -68.16 24.50
N LEU A 416 -13.74 -67.79 25.53
CA LEU A 416 -14.50 -66.55 25.56
C LEU A 416 -13.59 -65.33 25.69
N LEU A 417 -12.57 -65.37 26.56
CA LEU A 417 -11.58 -64.30 26.72
C LEU A 417 -10.79 -64.09 25.43
N VAL A 418 -10.23 -65.15 24.84
CA VAL A 418 -9.51 -65.08 23.55
C VAL A 418 -10.40 -64.62 22.40
N ARG A 419 -11.70 -64.95 22.41
CA ARG A 419 -12.67 -64.39 21.43
C ARG A 419 -12.88 -62.90 21.67
N HIS A 420 -13.05 -62.47 22.92
CA HIS A 420 -13.30 -61.08 23.28
C HIS A 420 -12.08 -60.18 23.00
N THR A 421 -10.88 -60.58 23.38
CA THR A 421 -9.65 -59.81 23.10
C THR A 421 -9.39 -59.71 21.60
N ARG A 422 -9.62 -60.78 20.82
CA ARG A 422 -9.58 -60.74 19.34
C ARG A 422 -10.65 -59.82 18.73
N GLN A 423 -11.84 -59.72 19.35
CA GLN A 423 -12.88 -58.78 18.92
C GLN A 423 -12.51 -57.33 19.25
N GLN A 424 -12.01 -57.05 20.47
CA GLN A 424 -11.52 -55.72 20.84
C GLN A 424 -10.34 -55.27 19.96
N ALA A 425 -9.39 -56.16 19.67
CA ALA A 425 -8.24 -55.86 18.82
C ALA A 425 -8.67 -55.45 17.40
N ARG A 426 -9.63 -56.18 16.81
CA ARG A 426 -10.23 -55.82 15.51
C ARG A 426 -10.96 -54.48 15.55
N ALA A 427 -11.71 -54.21 16.60
CA ALA A 427 -12.41 -52.93 16.76
C ALA A 427 -11.44 -51.74 16.90
N ARG A 428 -10.34 -51.91 17.67
CA ARG A 428 -9.26 -50.91 17.78
C ARG A 428 -8.55 -50.69 16.44
N GLN A 429 -8.25 -51.77 15.71
CA GLN A 429 -7.65 -51.69 14.37
C GLN A 429 -8.58 -50.94 13.40
N GLN A 430 -9.87 -51.26 13.35
CA GLN A 430 -10.84 -50.57 12.49
C GLN A 430 -10.97 -49.08 12.84
N ALA A 431 -10.96 -48.72 14.12
CA ALA A 431 -10.94 -47.32 14.55
C ALA A 431 -9.68 -46.58 14.05
N GLN A 432 -8.50 -47.20 14.16
CA GLN A 432 -7.24 -46.65 13.66
C GLN A 432 -7.20 -46.56 12.12
N GLU A 433 -7.78 -47.53 11.40
CA GLU A 433 -7.91 -47.51 9.94
C GLU A 433 -8.83 -46.35 9.49
N HIS A 434 -9.95 -46.13 10.16
CA HIS A 434 -10.84 -44.99 9.90
C HIS A 434 -10.21 -43.64 10.26
N GLU A 435 -9.43 -43.56 11.35
CA GLU A 435 -8.70 -42.36 11.75
C GLU A 435 -7.59 -42.01 10.74
N ALA A 436 -6.81 -43.01 10.33
CA ALA A 436 -5.80 -42.86 9.27
C ALA A 436 -6.43 -42.42 7.94
N GLU A 437 -7.61 -42.93 7.57
CA GLU A 437 -8.31 -42.52 6.35
C GLU A 437 -8.86 -41.09 6.44
N ARG A 438 -9.38 -40.68 7.60
CA ARG A 438 -9.75 -39.26 7.85
C ARG A 438 -8.55 -38.33 7.67
N LEU A 439 -7.41 -38.68 8.25
CA LEU A 439 -6.17 -37.91 8.12
C LEU A 439 -5.63 -37.88 6.68
N ARG A 440 -5.75 -38.98 5.91
CA ARG A 440 -5.43 -38.98 4.47
C ARG A 440 -6.30 -38.00 3.69
N ILE A 441 -7.61 -38.01 3.91
CA ILE A 441 -8.55 -37.09 3.25
C ILE A 441 -8.26 -35.64 3.64
N GLU A 442 -7.90 -35.37 4.90
CA GLU A 442 -7.51 -34.05 5.38
C GLU A 442 -6.19 -33.57 4.75
N ILE A 443 -5.17 -34.44 4.66
CA ILE A 443 -3.91 -34.15 3.98
C ILE A 443 -4.11 -33.86 2.48
N VAL A 444 -5.04 -34.55 1.81
CA VAL A 444 -5.38 -34.27 0.41
C VAL A 444 -6.03 -32.90 0.28
N LYS A 445 -7.06 -32.59 1.08
CA LYS A 445 -7.73 -31.27 1.07
C LYS A 445 -6.78 -30.11 1.36
N LEU A 446 -5.85 -30.28 2.31
CA LEU A 446 -4.85 -29.26 2.63
C LEU A 446 -3.81 -29.07 1.50
N ARG A 447 -3.57 -30.10 0.68
CA ARG A 447 -2.75 -29.97 -0.54
C ARG A 447 -3.50 -29.30 -1.66
N GLU A 448 -4.75 -29.70 -1.91
CA GLU A 448 -5.62 -29.06 -2.91
C GLU A 448 -5.77 -27.56 -2.63
N ALA A 449 -6.08 -27.17 -1.39
CA ALA A 449 -6.15 -25.77 -0.99
C ALA A 449 -4.81 -25.01 -1.09
N LEU A 450 -3.68 -25.69 -0.83
CA LEU A 450 -2.35 -25.09 -1.01
C LEU A 450 -2.00 -24.90 -2.50
N GLU A 451 -2.34 -25.87 -3.34
CA GLU A 451 -2.15 -25.80 -4.80
C GLU A 451 -3.01 -24.67 -5.39
N GLU A 452 -4.27 -24.54 -4.98
CA GLU A 452 -5.15 -23.41 -5.33
C GLU A 452 -4.56 -22.05 -4.89
N GLU A 453 -4.07 -21.93 -3.65
CA GLU A 453 -3.40 -20.71 -3.17
C GLU A 453 -2.13 -20.38 -3.98
N THR A 454 -1.30 -21.39 -4.32
CA THR A 454 -0.11 -21.14 -5.16
C THR A 454 -0.46 -20.72 -6.58
N ALA A 455 -1.54 -21.26 -7.15
CA ALA A 455 -2.05 -20.84 -8.46
C ALA A 455 -2.64 -19.41 -8.42
N ALA A 456 -3.37 -19.06 -7.35
CA ALA A 456 -3.88 -17.71 -7.13
C ALA A 456 -2.74 -16.69 -6.99
N ARG A 457 -1.70 -17.00 -6.18
CA ARG A 457 -0.48 -16.18 -6.05
C ARG A 457 0.24 -16.00 -7.38
N ALA A 458 0.48 -17.08 -8.13
CA ALA A 458 1.13 -17.01 -9.44
C ALA A 458 0.32 -16.15 -10.45
N SER A 459 -1.01 -16.21 -10.40
CA SER A 459 -1.89 -15.34 -11.20
C SER A 459 -1.77 -13.87 -10.81
N LEU A 460 -1.78 -13.55 -9.51
CA LEU A 460 -1.63 -12.18 -9.01
C LEU A 460 -0.23 -11.61 -9.26
N GLU A 461 0.82 -12.41 -9.12
CA GLU A 461 2.19 -12.03 -9.48
C GLU A 461 2.33 -11.77 -10.99
N GLY A 462 1.66 -12.59 -11.83
CA GLY A 462 1.57 -12.37 -13.27
C GLY A 462 0.87 -11.05 -13.62
N GLN A 463 -0.27 -10.76 -12.99
CA GLN A 463 -0.99 -9.50 -13.18
C GLN A 463 -0.15 -8.29 -12.71
N LEU A 464 0.47 -8.39 -11.53
CA LEU A 464 1.36 -7.35 -10.99
C LEU A 464 2.59 -7.11 -11.89
N ARG A 465 3.11 -8.18 -12.51
CA ARG A 465 4.17 -8.08 -13.50
C ARG A 465 3.72 -7.35 -14.77
N VAL A 466 2.55 -7.69 -15.32
CA VAL A 466 1.99 -6.98 -16.48
C VAL A 466 1.77 -5.50 -16.16
N GLN A 467 1.21 -5.17 -14.99
CA GLN A 467 1.07 -3.77 -14.53
C GLN A 467 2.41 -3.04 -14.39
N ARG A 468 3.49 -3.71 -13.98
CA ARG A 468 4.85 -3.15 -13.93
C ARG A 468 5.43 -2.93 -15.34
N GLU A 469 5.18 -3.83 -16.28
CA GLU A 469 5.62 -3.72 -17.67
C GLU A 469 4.83 -2.61 -18.43
N GLU A 470 3.51 -2.49 -18.18
CA GLU A 470 2.66 -1.40 -18.67
C GLU A 470 3.08 -0.03 -18.12
N THR A 471 3.27 0.09 -16.81
CA THR A 471 3.71 1.37 -16.20
C THR A 471 5.12 1.77 -16.63
N ALA A 472 6.05 0.82 -16.81
CA ALA A 472 7.36 1.09 -17.40
C ALA A 472 7.27 1.53 -18.88
N SER A 473 6.37 0.93 -19.64
CA SER A 473 6.08 1.33 -21.03
C SER A 473 5.51 2.76 -21.11
N LEU A 474 4.53 3.09 -20.26
CA LEU A 474 3.96 4.44 -20.15
C LEU A 474 5.01 5.48 -19.73
N CYS A 475 5.90 5.15 -18.79
CA CYS A 475 7.02 6.03 -18.42
C CYS A 475 7.99 6.23 -19.60
N SER A 476 8.27 5.19 -20.38
CA SER A 476 9.15 5.27 -21.55
C SER A 476 8.54 6.13 -22.67
N LEU A 477 7.25 5.95 -22.96
CA LEU A 477 6.49 6.76 -23.92
C LEU A 477 6.38 8.23 -23.47
N ARG A 478 6.22 8.47 -22.17
CA ARG A 478 6.26 9.83 -21.60
C ARG A 478 7.63 10.48 -21.80
N ILE A 479 8.72 9.77 -21.53
CA ILE A 479 10.09 10.30 -21.75
C ILE A 479 10.31 10.64 -23.23
N GLU A 480 9.93 9.76 -24.17
CA GLU A 480 10.13 10.06 -25.61
C GLU A 480 9.22 11.19 -26.12
N THR A 481 7.98 11.31 -25.62
CA THR A 481 7.10 12.44 -25.98
C THR A 481 7.58 13.76 -25.40
N GLU A 482 8.08 13.79 -24.16
CA GLU A 482 8.75 14.97 -23.58
C GLU A 482 10.03 15.33 -24.37
N ARG A 483 10.82 14.32 -24.78
CA ARG A 483 12.02 14.46 -25.63
C ARG A 483 11.70 15.08 -26.98
N VAL A 484 10.71 14.55 -27.71
CA VAL A 484 10.26 15.07 -29.01
C VAL A 484 9.70 16.49 -28.88
N GLN A 485 8.92 16.79 -27.83
CA GLN A 485 8.46 18.16 -27.58
C GLN A 485 9.62 19.14 -27.32
N GLN A 486 10.67 18.71 -26.61
CA GLN A 486 11.86 19.55 -26.42
C GLN A 486 12.62 19.77 -27.74
N GLU A 487 12.73 18.75 -28.60
CA GLU A 487 13.35 18.89 -29.93
C GLU A 487 12.54 19.85 -30.83
N GLN A 488 11.21 19.76 -30.82
CA GLN A 488 10.32 20.70 -31.52
C GLN A 488 10.44 22.14 -31.00
N ARG A 489 10.42 22.37 -29.68
CA ARG A 489 10.61 23.70 -29.08
C ARG A 489 11.99 24.29 -29.41
N LYS A 490 13.05 23.46 -29.41
CA LYS A 490 14.40 23.87 -29.83
C LYS A 490 14.44 24.27 -31.30
N ALA A 491 13.82 23.49 -32.19
CA ALA A 491 13.74 23.80 -33.62
C ALA A 491 13.05 25.16 -33.87
N GLN A 492 11.86 25.38 -33.27
CA GLN A 492 11.12 26.64 -33.36
C GLN A 492 11.96 27.85 -32.89
N LEU A 493 12.72 27.69 -31.80
CA LEU A 493 13.63 28.74 -31.30
C LEU A 493 14.82 28.97 -32.25
N THR A 494 15.40 27.93 -32.85
CA THR A 494 16.48 28.10 -33.83
C THR A 494 15.99 28.76 -35.12
N ASP A 495 14.78 28.44 -35.58
CA ASP A 495 14.17 29.03 -36.76
C ASP A 495 13.91 30.53 -36.54
N LEU A 496 13.28 30.89 -35.41
CA LEU A 496 13.07 32.28 -34.99
C LEU A 496 14.40 33.05 -34.85
N LEU A 497 15.44 32.46 -34.27
CA LEU A 497 16.77 33.07 -34.18
C LEU A 497 17.41 33.24 -35.57
N SER A 498 17.18 32.33 -36.51
CA SER A 498 17.64 32.47 -37.89
C SER A 498 16.92 33.60 -38.63
N GLU A 499 15.61 33.74 -38.43
CA GLU A 499 14.84 34.86 -38.98
C GLU A 499 15.30 36.21 -38.44
N GLN A 500 15.51 36.34 -37.13
CA GLN A 500 15.94 37.60 -36.54
C GLN A 500 17.36 37.98 -36.98
N ARG A 501 18.25 37.01 -37.17
CA ARG A 501 19.56 37.23 -37.81
C ARG A 501 19.42 37.69 -39.27
N ALA A 502 18.54 37.06 -40.05
CA ALA A 502 18.27 37.47 -41.43
C ALA A 502 17.65 38.88 -41.54
N LYS A 503 16.77 39.25 -40.60
CA LYS A 503 16.20 40.60 -40.48
C LYS A 503 17.29 41.62 -40.12
N ALA A 504 18.15 41.33 -39.14
CA ALA A 504 19.27 42.19 -38.77
C ALA A 504 20.25 42.41 -39.93
N LEU A 505 20.60 41.37 -40.70
CA LEU A 505 21.49 41.49 -41.87
C LEU A 505 20.87 42.33 -43.01
N ARG A 506 19.54 42.27 -43.20
CA ARG A 506 18.84 43.14 -44.16
C ARG A 506 18.86 44.59 -43.72
N LEU A 507 18.50 44.87 -42.45
CA LEU A 507 18.53 46.21 -41.88
C LEU A 507 19.95 46.80 -41.88
N GLN A 508 21.00 45.98 -41.70
CA GLN A 508 22.38 46.40 -41.85
C GLN A 508 22.70 46.81 -43.29
N ALA A 509 22.31 46.02 -44.30
CA ALA A 509 22.53 46.37 -45.71
C ALA A 509 21.72 47.62 -46.14
N GLU A 510 20.50 47.79 -45.62
CA GLU A 510 19.68 48.98 -45.80
C GLU A 510 20.31 50.23 -45.15
N LEU A 511 20.95 50.06 -43.98
CA LEU A 511 21.72 51.12 -43.33
C LEU A 511 22.99 51.47 -44.13
N GLU A 512 23.81 50.47 -44.51
CA GLU A 512 25.04 50.66 -45.29
C GLU A 512 24.77 51.36 -46.64
N THR A 513 23.68 50.99 -47.32
CA THR A 513 23.27 51.66 -48.56
C THR A 513 22.72 53.07 -48.32
N SER A 514 21.96 53.31 -47.24
CA SER A 514 21.51 54.65 -46.84
C SER A 514 22.68 55.57 -46.50
N GLU A 515 23.65 55.10 -45.72
CA GLU A 515 24.88 55.83 -45.42
C GLU A 515 25.69 56.11 -46.70
N GLN A 516 25.78 55.15 -47.62
CA GLN A 516 26.49 55.36 -48.89
C GLN A 516 25.82 56.44 -49.74
N VAL A 517 24.49 56.44 -49.85
CA VAL A 517 23.74 57.50 -50.53
C VAL A 517 23.95 58.87 -49.86
N GLN A 518 24.05 58.92 -48.52
CA GLN A 518 24.38 60.16 -47.80
C GLN A 518 25.81 60.63 -48.09
N ARG A 519 26.81 59.72 -48.06
CA ARG A 519 28.21 60.02 -48.41
C ARG A 519 28.32 60.58 -49.83
N ASP A 520 27.65 59.95 -50.78
CA ASP A 520 27.68 60.34 -52.18
C ASP A 520 26.91 61.65 -52.44
N PHE A 521 25.80 61.91 -51.74
CA PHE A 521 25.13 63.22 -51.76
C PHE A 521 26.05 64.33 -51.23
N VAL A 522 26.76 64.09 -50.12
CA VAL A 522 27.73 65.04 -49.57
C VAL A 522 28.86 65.31 -50.56
N ARG A 523 29.48 64.26 -51.14
CA ARG A 523 30.54 64.39 -52.16
C ARG A 523 30.07 65.16 -53.41
N LEU A 524 28.87 64.86 -53.91
CA LEU A 524 28.24 65.59 -55.02
C LEU A 524 28.04 67.07 -54.67
N SER A 525 27.53 67.35 -53.47
CA SER A 525 27.29 68.73 -53.01
C SER A 525 28.58 69.55 -52.89
N GLN A 526 29.66 68.93 -52.40
CA GLN A 526 30.99 69.55 -52.30
C GLN A 526 31.61 69.77 -53.67
N ALA A 527 31.55 68.78 -54.57
CA ALA A 527 32.03 68.92 -55.95
C ALA A 527 31.28 70.03 -56.72
N LEU A 528 29.97 70.16 -56.51
CA LEU A 528 29.16 71.24 -57.05
C LEU A 528 29.58 72.61 -56.48
N GLN A 529 29.74 72.71 -55.16
CA GLN A 529 30.23 73.93 -54.49
C GLN A 529 31.61 74.37 -55.02
N VAL A 530 32.55 73.43 -55.18
CA VAL A 530 33.89 73.72 -55.74
C VAL A 530 33.80 74.17 -57.21
N ARG A 531 32.95 73.56 -58.05
CA ARG A 531 32.74 74.04 -59.43
C ARG A 531 32.12 75.45 -59.46
N LEU A 532 31.13 75.73 -58.63
CA LEU A 532 30.50 77.05 -58.52
C LEU A 532 31.50 78.11 -58.03
N GLU A 533 32.34 77.78 -57.05
CA GLU A 533 33.37 78.69 -56.54
C GLU A 533 34.49 78.93 -57.57
N ARG A 534 34.90 77.91 -58.33
CA ARG A 534 35.82 78.08 -59.48
C ARG A 534 35.23 79.00 -60.55
N ILE A 535 33.92 78.94 -60.81
CA ILE A 535 33.22 79.88 -61.71
C ILE A 535 33.19 81.30 -61.12
N ARG A 536 32.97 81.44 -59.81
CA ARG A 536 32.98 82.74 -59.10
C ARG A 536 34.36 83.41 -59.11
N GLN A 537 35.43 82.63 -59.16
CA GLN A 537 36.83 83.08 -59.20
C GLN A 537 37.38 83.29 -60.62
N ALA A 538 36.62 82.95 -61.67
CA ALA A 538 37.08 83.09 -63.05
C ALA A 538 37.08 84.54 -63.52
N GLU A 539 38.21 85.03 -64.02
CA GLU A 539 38.41 86.40 -64.50
C GLU A 539 37.98 86.60 -65.95
N THR A 540 37.81 85.51 -66.74
CA THR A 540 37.39 85.59 -68.14
C THR A 540 36.27 84.60 -68.50
N LEU A 541 35.47 84.97 -69.51
CA LEU A 541 34.38 84.12 -70.03
C LEU A 541 34.89 82.82 -70.67
N GLU A 542 36.15 82.78 -71.11
CA GLU A 542 36.79 81.58 -71.65
C GLU A 542 37.14 80.57 -70.54
N GLN A 543 37.59 81.05 -69.38
CA GLN A 543 37.77 80.22 -68.19
C GLN A 543 36.43 79.63 -67.71
N VAL A 544 35.37 80.44 -67.66
CA VAL A 544 34.02 79.96 -67.29
C VAL A 544 33.53 78.87 -68.25
N ARG A 545 33.71 79.05 -69.57
CA ARG A 545 33.39 78.01 -70.56
C ARG A 545 34.18 76.73 -70.32
N SER A 546 35.49 76.83 -70.12
CA SER A 546 36.32 75.65 -69.84
C SER A 546 35.90 74.87 -68.58
N ILE A 547 35.33 75.53 -67.55
CA ILE A 547 34.83 74.86 -66.33
C ILE A 547 33.44 74.23 -66.54
N LEU A 548 32.66 74.72 -67.51
CA LEU A 548 31.37 74.15 -67.91
C LEU A 548 31.52 73.02 -68.93
N ASP A 549 32.57 73.07 -69.76
CA ASP A 549 32.96 72.01 -70.71
C ASP A 549 33.70 70.84 -70.02
N GLU A 550 34.19 71.02 -68.78
CA GLU A 550 34.57 69.89 -67.91
C GLU A 550 33.37 68.97 -67.70
N ALA A 551 33.51 67.70 -68.11
CA ALA A 551 32.43 66.71 -68.23
C ALA A 551 31.30 66.86 -67.18
N PRO A 552 30.02 66.94 -67.58
CA PRO A 552 28.91 67.11 -66.65
C PRO A 552 28.88 65.97 -65.62
N LEU A 553 28.74 66.31 -64.34
CA LEU A 553 28.62 65.32 -63.26
C LEU A 553 27.35 64.48 -63.47
N ARG A 554 27.50 63.27 -64.03
CA ARG A 554 26.40 62.35 -64.36
C ARG A 554 26.42 61.10 -63.49
N ASP A 555 27.61 60.66 -63.09
CA ASP A 555 27.83 59.64 -62.08
C ASP A 555 28.69 60.23 -60.95
N ILE A 556 28.49 59.78 -59.70
CA ILE A 556 29.36 60.16 -58.58
C ILE A 556 30.80 59.69 -58.82
N LYS A 557 30.98 58.63 -59.62
CA LYS A 557 32.29 58.13 -60.08
C LYS A 557 33.09 59.13 -60.93
N ASP A 558 32.44 60.17 -61.47
CA ASP A 558 33.13 61.24 -62.22
C ASP A 558 33.85 62.24 -61.29
N ILE A 559 33.57 62.20 -59.98
CA ILE A 559 34.21 63.04 -58.97
C ILE A 559 35.56 62.42 -58.59
N LYS A 560 36.66 63.07 -58.97
CA LYS A 560 38.00 62.70 -58.51
C LYS A 560 38.17 63.05 -57.03
N ASP A 561 38.39 62.04 -56.20
CA ASP A 561 38.96 62.25 -54.87
C ASP A 561 40.31 62.98 -54.99
N SER A 562 40.52 63.97 -54.13
CA SER A 562 41.62 64.95 -54.18
C SER A 562 42.32 65.04 -52.84
#